data_AF-A2TJ71-F1
#
_entry.id   AF-A2TJ71-F1
#
_cell.length_a   1.000
_cell.length_b   1.000
_cell.length_c   1.000
_cell.angle_alpha   90.00
_cell.angle_beta   90.00
_cell.angle_gamma   90.00
#
_symmetry.space_group_name_H-M   'P 1'
#
loop_
_entity.id
_entity.type
_entity.pdbx_description
1 polymer ?
#
loop_
_entity_poly.entity_id
_entity_poly.type
_entity_poly.pdbx_seq_one_letter_code
_entity_poly.pdbx_strand_id
1 'polypeptide(L)'
;MSRTDEILKAAKMPAEAVHMSRMIDAVYFPILCILLVGTFHMHFMLLAGDWDFWLDWKDRQWWPVVTPIVGMMYCSALMYYLWVNYRLPFGATLCVVCLLVGEWLTRYWGFYWW
;
A
#
# COMPACT_ATOMS: atom_id res chain seq x y z
N MET A 1 -17.08 -25.40 -22.20
CA MET A 1 -15.90 -24.54 -22.41
C MET A 1 -15.81 -23.61 -21.22
N SER A 2 -14.65 -23.49 -20.56
CA SER A 2 -14.55 -22.60 -19.40
C SER A 2 -14.63 -21.14 -19.87
N ARG A 3 -15.15 -20.22 -19.05
CA ARG A 3 -15.20 -18.78 -19.37
C ARG A 3 -13.82 -18.23 -19.74
N THR A 4 -12.77 -18.78 -19.15
CA THR A 4 -11.36 -18.50 -19.47
C THR A 4 -10.98 -18.89 -20.90
N ASP A 5 -11.43 -20.04 -21.39
CA ASP A 5 -11.12 -20.50 -22.76
C ASP A 5 -11.78 -19.60 -23.81
N GLU A 6 -12.99 -19.10 -23.53
CA GLU A 6 -13.68 -18.13 -24.38
C GLU A 6 -12.93 -16.79 -24.45
N ILE A 7 -12.45 -16.30 -23.30
CA ILE A 7 -11.64 -15.08 -23.22
C ILE A 7 -10.32 -15.24 -23.97
N LEU A 8 -9.62 -16.36 -23.78
CA LEU A 8 -8.36 -16.65 -24.48
C LEU A 8 -8.55 -16.70 -25.99
N LYS A 9 -9.61 -17.38 -26.45
CA LYS A 9 -9.97 -17.46 -27.86
C LYS A 9 -10.32 -16.08 -28.44
N ALA A 10 -11.08 -15.26 -27.71
CA ALA A 10 -11.43 -13.90 -28.11
C ALA A 10 -10.19 -12.97 -28.16
N ALA A 11 -9.28 -13.13 -27.20
CA ALA A 11 -8.04 -12.37 -27.12
C ALA A 11 -6.93 -12.88 -28.06
N LYS A 12 -7.17 -13.96 -28.81
CA LYS A 12 -6.17 -14.63 -29.67
C LYS A 12 -4.88 -15.00 -28.91
N MET A 13 -5.02 -15.41 -27.65
CA MET A 13 -3.92 -15.69 -26.73
C MET A 13 -3.75 -17.20 -26.51
N PRO A 14 -2.52 -17.71 -26.32
CA PRO A 14 -2.28 -19.11 -25.98
C PRO A 14 -2.80 -19.44 -24.58
N ALA A 15 -3.06 -20.72 -24.30
CA ALA A 15 -3.53 -21.17 -22.99
C ALA A 15 -2.58 -20.78 -21.83
N GLU A 16 -1.28 -20.68 -22.12
CA GLU A 16 -0.25 -20.23 -21.17
C GLU A 16 -0.39 -18.76 -20.73
N ALA A 17 -1.14 -17.94 -21.47
CA ALA A 17 -1.29 -16.52 -21.17
C ALA A 17 -1.92 -16.26 -19.80
N VAL A 18 -2.76 -17.18 -19.30
CA VAL A 18 -3.32 -17.09 -17.95
C VAL A 18 -2.22 -17.19 -16.90
N HIS A 19 -1.28 -18.13 -17.07
CA HIS A 19 -0.15 -18.28 -16.16
C HIS A 19 0.76 -17.05 -16.19
N MET A 20 1.08 -16.54 -17.38
CA MET A 20 1.85 -15.30 -17.53
C MET A 20 1.17 -14.11 -16.85
N SER A 21 -0.14 -13.95 -17.00
CA SER A 21 -0.88 -12.88 -16.32
C SER A 21 -0.74 -12.97 -14.80
N ARG A 22 -0.80 -14.17 -14.22
CA ARG A 22 -0.59 -14.37 -12.77
C ARG A 22 0.83 -14.07 -12.34
N MET A 23 1.82 -14.38 -13.16
CA MET A 23 3.21 -14.03 -12.88
C MET A 23 3.42 -12.51 -12.90
N ILE A 24 2.78 -11.79 -13.83
CA ILE A 24 2.84 -10.32 -13.86
C ILE A 24 2.23 -9.74 -12.58
N ASP A 25 1.06 -10.23 -12.15
CA ASP A 25 0.44 -9.80 -10.90
C ASP A 25 1.38 -10.04 -9.70
N ALA A 26 2.03 -11.21 -9.66
CA ALA A 26 2.96 -11.61 -8.59
C ALA A 26 4.24 -10.76 -8.54
N VAL A 27 4.67 -10.17 -9.67
CA VAL A 27 5.83 -9.27 -9.73
C VAL A 27 5.41 -7.83 -9.43
N TYR A 28 4.29 -7.38 -9.99
CA TYR A 28 3.80 -6.02 -9.82
C TYR A 28 3.44 -5.70 -8.37
N PHE A 29 2.79 -6.64 -7.68
CA PHE A 29 2.27 -6.38 -6.34
C PHE A 29 3.38 -6.11 -5.29
N PRO A 30 4.48 -6.89 -5.21
CA PRO A 30 5.62 -6.56 -4.35
C PRO A 30 6.29 -5.23 -4.69
N ILE A 31 6.44 -4.90 -5.98
CA ILE A 31 7.01 -3.63 -6.41
C ILE A 31 6.17 -2.46 -5.91
N LEU A 32 4.84 -2.56 -6.07
CA LEU A 32 3.90 -1.59 -5.53
C LEU A 32 4.04 -1.45 -4.01
N CYS A 33 4.15 -2.55 -3.28
CA CYS A 33 4.33 -2.52 -1.82
C CYS A 33 5.63 -1.82 -1.42
N ILE A 34 6.76 -2.11 -2.07
CA ILE A 34 8.05 -1.46 -1.78
C ILE A 34 7.98 0.05 -2.07
N LEU A 35 7.38 0.43 -3.19
CA LEU A 35 7.18 1.85 -3.53
C LEU A 35 6.33 2.56 -2.48
N LEU A 36 5.24 1.93 -2.01
CA LEU A 36 4.39 2.49 -0.96
C LEU A 36 5.14 2.60 0.37
N VAL A 37 5.85 1.55 0.79
CA VAL A 37 6.69 1.59 2.00
C VAL A 37 7.70 2.73 1.89
N GLY A 38 8.39 2.92 0.77
CA GLY A 38 9.33 4.03 0.63
C GLY A 38 8.65 5.39 0.67
N THR A 39 7.71 5.64 -0.25
CA THR A 39 7.15 6.97 -0.48
C THR A 39 6.15 7.41 0.58
N PHE A 40 5.25 6.53 1.01
CA PHE A 40 4.26 6.86 2.03
C PHE A 40 4.93 7.01 3.39
N HIS A 41 5.88 6.14 3.73
CA HIS A 41 6.63 6.26 4.99
C HIS A 41 7.43 7.56 5.02
N MET A 42 8.15 7.93 3.95
CA MET A 42 8.84 9.23 3.91
C MET A 42 7.88 10.41 4.08
N HIS A 43 6.73 10.39 3.39
CA HIS A 43 5.73 11.45 3.51
C HIS A 43 5.17 11.55 4.94
N PHE A 44 4.80 10.42 5.53
CA PHE A 44 4.23 10.38 6.87
C PHE A 44 5.27 10.74 7.94
N MET A 45 6.48 10.21 7.82
CA MET A 45 7.60 10.50 8.70
C MET A 45 7.96 11.99 8.74
N LEU A 46 7.96 12.67 7.60
CA LEU A 46 8.33 14.08 7.52
C LEU A 46 7.23 15.05 8.01
N LEU A 47 5.97 14.62 8.03
CA LEU A 47 4.83 15.50 8.34
C LEU A 47 4.13 15.18 9.67
N ALA A 48 4.07 13.90 10.05
CA ALA A 48 3.41 13.41 11.25
C ALA A 48 4.30 12.49 12.09
N GLY A 49 5.54 12.24 11.67
CA GLY A 49 6.43 11.25 12.27
C GLY A 49 6.68 11.49 13.75
N ASP A 50 6.93 12.73 14.17
CA ASP A 50 7.24 13.01 15.58
C ASP A 50 6.12 12.57 16.54
N TRP A 51 4.85 12.74 16.13
CA TRP A 51 3.69 12.25 16.90
C TRP A 51 3.47 10.75 16.81
N ASP A 52 3.97 10.09 15.76
CA ASP A 52 3.94 8.64 15.66
C ASP A 52 5.02 7.97 16.52
N PHE A 53 6.20 8.59 16.58
CA PHE A 53 7.42 8.05 17.16
C PHE A 53 7.30 7.86 18.67
N TRP A 54 6.79 8.89 19.36
CA TRP A 54 6.91 9.00 20.80
C TRP A 54 5.55 8.84 21.49
N LEU A 55 5.54 8.08 22.59
CA LEU A 55 4.31 7.85 23.36
C LEU A 55 3.84 9.14 24.05
N ASP A 56 4.77 9.93 24.58
CA ASP A 56 4.53 11.19 25.28
C ASP A 56 4.12 12.35 24.36
N TRP A 57 4.31 12.20 23.04
CA TRP A 57 3.82 13.15 22.04
C TRP A 57 2.37 12.88 21.60
N LYS A 58 1.79 11.71 21.91
CA LYS A 58 0.41 11.35 21.52
C LYS A 58 -0.64 12.05 22.39
N ASP A 59 -0.69 13.37 22.25
CA ASP A 59 -1.59 14.26 22.98
C ASP A 59 -3.03 14.23 22.43
N ARG A 60 -3.95 14.92 23.11
CA ARG A 60 -5.38 14.98 22.71
C ARG A 60 -5.69 16.03 21.65
N GLN A 61 -4.78 16.95 21.36
CA GLN A 61 -5.03 18.07 20.46
C GLN A 61 -4.40 17.82 19.09
N TRP A 62 -3.09 17.58 19.03
CA TRP A 62 -2.37 17.56 17.76
C TRP A 62 -2.32 16.18 17.13
N TRP A 63 -2.01 15.14 17.90
CA TRP A 63 -1.99 13.76 17.38
C TRP A 63 -3.28 13.36 16.63
N PRO A 64 -4.50 13.50 17.20
CA PRO A 64 -5.73 13.12 16.51
C PRO A 64 -6.13 14.06 15.36
N VAL A 65 -5.38 15.14 15.12
CA VAL A 65 -5.63 16.07 14.00
C VAL A 65 -4.62 15.85 12.88
N VAL A 66 -3.32 15.87 13.19
CA VAL A 66 -2.24 15.80 12.20
C VAL A 66 -2.16 14.41 11.58
N THR A 67 -2.14 13.35 12.40
CA THR A 67 -2.02 11.96 11.95
C THR A 67 -3.09 11.56 10.92
N PRO A 68 -4.40 11.77 11.13
CA PRO A 68 -5.40 11.41 10.13
C PRO A 68 -5.36 12.30 8.87
N ILE A 69 -5.06 13.60 8.99
CA ILE A 69 -4.97 14.49 7.84
C ILE A 69 -3.85 14.03 6.90
N VAL A 70 -2.66 13.79 7.44
CA VAL A 70 -1.49 13.33 6.65
C VAL A 70 -1.72 11.92 6.12
N GLY A 71 -2.20 10.99 6.95
CA GLY A 71 -2.44 9.60 6.55
C GLY A 71 -3.46 9.45 5.42
N MET A 72 -4.49 10.30 5.38
CA MET A 72 -5.55 10.25 4.36
C MET A 72 -5.06 10.61 2.95
N MET A 73 -3.96 11.36 2.82
CA MET A 73 -3.45 11.81 1.51
C MET A 73 -3.08 10.62 0.61
N TYR A 74 -2.30 9.67 1.12
CA TYR A 74 -1.95 8.46 0.36
C TYR A 74 -3.11 7.48 0.24
N CYS A 75 -3.87 7.29 1.33
CA CYS A 75 -5.02 6.37 1.32
C CYS A 75 -6.03 6.75 0.24
N SER A 76 -6.32 8.04 0.09
CA SER A 76 -7.23 8.54 -0.95
C SER A 76 -6.65 8.41 -2.36
N ALA A 77 -5.37 8.75 -2.57
CA ALA A 77 -4.71 8.65 -3.86
C ALA A 77 -4.68 7.20 -4.39
N LEU A 78 -4.29 6.24 -3.55
CA LEU A 78 -4.23 4.83 -3.91
C LEU A 78 -5.60 4.18 -4.04
N MET A 79 -6.56 4.56 -3.18
CA MET A 79 -7.94 4.12 -3.33
C MET A 79 -8.51 4.61 -4.67
N TYR A 80 -8.27 5.87 -5.05
CA TYR A 80 -8.69 6.39 -6.34
C TYR A 80 -8.07 5.60 -7.51
N TYR A 81 -6.74 5.40 -7.50
CA TYR A 81 -6.05 4.68 -8.58
C TYR A 81 -6.55 3.24 -8.74
N LEU A 82 -6.62 2.47 -7.65
CA LEU A 82 -7.01 1.06 -7.69
C LEU A 82 -8.50 0.88 -7.98
N TRP A 83 -9.36 1.77 -7.49
CA TRP A 83 -10.79 1.71 -7.76
C TRP A 83 -11.13 2.07 -9.20
N VAL A 84 -10.54 3.14 -9.73
CA VAL A 84 -10.88 3.63 -11.08
C VAL A 84 -10.37 2.68 -12.17
N ASN A 85 -9.12 2.19 -12.04
CA ASN A 85 -8.49 1.39 -13.10
C ASN A 85 -8.78 -0.11 -12.99
N TYR A 86 -8.87 -0.63 -11.77
CA TYR A 86 -8.93 -2.08 -11.53
C TYR A 86 -10.16 -2.52 -10.74
N ARG A 87 -10.99 -1.59 -10.26
CA ARG A 87 -12.17 -1.86 -9.41
C ARG A 87 -11.84 -2.66 -8.14
N LEU A 88 -10.63 -2.46 -7.61
CA LEU A 88 -10.15 -3.12 -6.41
C LEU A 88 -10.44 -2.26 -5.16
N PRO A 89 -11.24 -2.73 -4.19
CA PRO A 89 -11.71 -1.94 -3.05
C PRO A 89 -10.79 -2.00 -1.82
N PHE A 90 -9.47 -2.09 -2.00
CA PHE A 90 -8.52 -2.26 -0.89
C PHE A 90 -7.35 -1.26 -0.91
N GLY A 91 -7.42 -0.18 -1.68
CA GLY A 91 -6.28 0.74 -1.81
C GLY A 91 -5.89 1.43 -0.50
N ALA A 92 -6.86 1.90 0.28
CA ALA A 92 -6.59 2.52 1.58
C ALA A 92 -5.96 1.52 2.59
N THR A 93 -6.49 0.30 2.65
CA THR A 93 -5.96 -0.73 3.56
C THR A 93 -4.56 -1.17 3.16
N LEU A 94 -4.27 -1.28 1.85
CA LEU A 94 -2.93 -1.56 1.35
C LEU A 94 -1.93 -0.49 1.82
N CYS A 95 -2.26 0.80 1.67
CA CYS A 95 -1.41 1.90 2.13
C CYS A 95 -1.09 1.80 3.63
N VAL A 96 -2.10 1.62 4.47
CA VAL A 96 -1.92 1.58 5.92
C VAL A 96 -1.12 0.35 6.35
N VAL A 97 -1.36 -0.81 5.73
CA VAL A 97 -0.57 -2.03 6.01
C VAL A 97 0.90 -1.81 5.62
N CYS A 98 1.17 -1.24 4.46
CA CYS A 98 2.54 -0.93 4.03
C CYS A 98 3.23 0.05 5.00
N LEU A 99 2.52 1.11 5.43
CA LEU A 99 3.05 2.08 6.39
C LEU A 99 3.41 1.40 7.71
N LEU A 100 2.45 0.68 8.30
CA LEU A 100 2.63 0.01 9.59
C LEU A 100 3.77 -1.00 9.53
N VAL A 101 3.87 -1.79 8.46
CA VAL A 101 5.00 -2.71 8.29
C VAL A 101 6.31 -1.92 8.33
N GLY A 102 6.48 -0.90 7.47
CA GLY A 102 7.69 -0.07 7.44
C GLY A 102 8.05 0.58 8.78
N GLU A 103 7.05 1.11 9.48
CA GLU A 103 7.21 1.71 10.81
C GLU A 103 7.66 0.65 11.82
N TRP A 104 6.98 -0.49 11.91
CA TRP A 104 7.30 -1.56 12.87
C TRP A 104 8.69 -2.15 12.65
N LEU A 105 9.12 -2.34 11.39
CA LEU A 105 10.49 -2.77 11.08
C LEU A 105 11.49 -1.76 11.67
N THR A 106 11.24 -0.46 11.47
CA THR A 106 12.11 0.60 11.98
C THR A 106 12.05 0.73 13.51
N ARG A 107 10.89 0.56 14.14
CA ARG A 107 10.77 0.59 15.61
C ARG A 107 11.51 -0.55 16.27
N TYR A 108 11.35 -1.77 15.74
CA TYR A 108 11.96 -2.93 16.36
C TYR A 108 13.47 -2.97 16.10
N TRP A 109 13.90 -2.91 14.85
CA TRP A 109 15.33 -3.05 14.54
C TRP A 109 16.13 -1.75 14.67
N GLY A 110 15.50 -0.60 14.45
CA GLY A 110 16.17 0.70 14.51
C GLY A 110 16.11 1.37 15.88
N PHE A 111 14.94 1.43 16.52
CA PHE A 111 14.77 2.16 17.79
C PHE A 111 15.00 1.28 19.04
N TYR A 112 14.62 0.00 18.98
CA TYR A 112 14.73 -0.90 20.13
C TYR A 112 16.02 -1.72 20.14
N TRP A 113 16.44 -2.27 19.00
CA TRP A 113 17.59 -3.18 18.93
C TRP A 113 18.96 -2.48 18.81
N TRP A 114 19.04 -1.38 18.06
CA TRP A 114 20.25 -0.61 17.82
C TRP A 114 20.42 0.50 18.87
#